data_AF-A0A255XIR6-F1
#
_entry.id   AF-A0A255XIR6-F1
#
_cell.length_a   1.000
_cell.length_b   1.000
_cell.length_c   1.000
_cell.angle_alpha   90.00
_cell.angle_beta   90.00
_cell.angle_gamma   90.00
#
_symmetry.space_group_name_H-M   'P 1'
#
loop_
_entity.id
_entity.type
_entity.pdbx_description
1 polymer ?
#
loop_
_entity_poly.entity_id
_entity_poly.type
_entity_poly.pdbx_seq_one_letter_code
_entity_poly.pdbx_strand_id
1 'polypeptide(L)'
;MAQPVIPTLSASDQALAVSTLVDADLGRWNGASALGTAAVVQYSFATSIPSYASQFTDTRTAATTFQTFTDTMKQQTRDALAAWSAVANITFVEVSDTANVGMRFFSLSEPGADFAGFAWGAGSGSQVGASNRGDVWINRAETDSGYNPLLLMHEIGHTLGLKHPHESPVLADAKDSIQTTVMSYDQEYTYDIKVTATRTATGVDWKSEYVRLETSGQAHLGIFDVAAAQAIYGAKVDTVANTYRFSTDPFVQMIYDGGGSDIIDLSNQAYGSILDLTPGSFSSIGKRTVSQAIDREIGELSTSVQTFYGQASLVSWYTARQEYLYLGENNLSIAYGTLIESVTGSAYDDVITGNSADNFIQGGLGNDTLNGGTGTDTAYFSGAYSNYKFAVSNGTITVSGTDGRDTLTGFEKLQFGDGRIVEASSVTTTITSSPVYRFYNTATGTHLYTMSTAERDSIREKLPQYSYEGIAFGAFEVAGGHPAYVYRFYNNNTGTHFYTADATERDAVTKLAGFSYEGVAYLAGTSSQGGLDPLYRFYNSNTGSHFYTASESERATVTKLVGFVYEGIAYYVDA
;
A
#
# COMPACT_ATOMS: atom_id res chain seq x y z
N MET A 1 11.34 -3.89 14.18
CA MET A 1 10.47 -2.70 14.16
C MET A 1 9.04 -3.21 14.23
N ALA A 2 8.21 -2.65 15.10
CA ALA A 2 6.78 -2.98 15.10
C ALA A 2 6.23 -2.63 13.72
N GLN A 3 5.41 -3.51 13.13
CA GLN A 3 4.66 -3.19 11.91
C GLN A 3 3.94 -1.86 12.15
N PRO A 4 4.10 -0.83 11.30
CA PRO A 4 3.37 0.40 11.49
C PRO A 4 1.89 0.06 11.32
N VAL A 5 1.14 0.32 12.38
CA VAL A 5 -0.31 0.25 12.37
C VAL A 5 -0.76 1.31 11.38
N ILE A 6 -1.43 0.90 10.31
CA ILE A 6 -2.16 1.84 9.46
C ILE A 6 -3.09 2.63 10.39
N PRO A 7 -3.05 3.98 10.38
CA PRO A 7 -4.03 4.74 11.12
C PRO A 7 -5.40 4.54 10.47
N THR A 8 -6.19 3.63 11.01
CA THR A 8 -7.62 3.50 10.70
C THR A 8 -8.37 4.51 11.56
N LEU A 9 -9.17 5.38 10.93
CA LEU A 9 -10.05 6.27 11.66
C LEU A 9 -11.41 5.63 11.91
N SER A 10 -11.97 5.90 13.09
CA SER A 10 -13.25 5.35 13.52
C SER A 10 -14.44 6.25 13.11
N ALA A 11 -15.66 5.71 13.13
CA ALA A 11 -16.87 6.53 13.02
C ALA A 11 -16.95 7.63 14.12
N SER A 12 -16.38 7.37 15.30
CA SER A 12 -16.23 8.41 16.33
C SER A 12 -15.26 9.52 15.92
N ASP A 13 -14.24 9.21 15.13
CA ASP A 13 -13.30 10.20 14.62
C ASP A 13 -13.93 11.05 13.52
N GLN A 14 -14.77 10.46 12.68
CA GLN A 14 -15.61 11.21 11.74
C GLN A 14 -16.51 12.19 12.49
N ALA A 15 -17.24 11.71 13.50
CA ALA A 15 -18.14 12.54 14.29
C ALA A 15 -17.41 13.66 15.03
N LEU A 16 -16.24 13.34 15.60
CA LEU A 16 -15.36 14.33 16.23
C LEU A 16 -14.93 15.39 15.21
N ALA A 17 -14.38 14.97 14.07
CA ALA A 17 -13.92 15.89 13.03
C ALA A 17 -15.03 16.79 12.50
N VAL A 18 -16.23 16.25 12.27
CA VAL A 18 -17.41 17.04 11.89
C VAL A 18 -17.75 18.05 12.98
N SER A 19 -17.75 17.64 14.25
CA SER A 19 -18.03 18.56 15.36
C SER A 19 -16.95 19.62 15.60
N THR A 20 -15.72 19.38 15.14
CA THR A 20 -14.57 20.28 15.32
C THR A 20 -14.30 21.15 14.10
N LEU A 21 -14.65 20.73 12.89
CA LEU A 21 -14.42 21.51 11.68
C LEU A 21 -15.64 22.31 11.26
N VAL A 22 -16.87 21.89 11.57
CA VAL A 22 -18.07 22.63 11.18
C VAL A 22 -18.35 23.75 12.16
N ASP A 23 -18.39 24.98 11.66
CA ASP A 23 -18.71 26.17 12.47
C ASP A 23 -20.05 26.78 12.05
N ALA A 24 -20.97 26.91 13.01
CA ALA A 24 -22.25 27.53 12.80
C ALA A 24 -22.13 29.05 12.55
N ASP A 25 -21.12 29.71 13.10
CA ASP A 25 -20.92 31.16 13.01
C ASP A 25 -20.38 31.57 11.63
N LEU A 26 -19.62 30.70 10.97
CA LEU A 26 -19.23 30.88 9.56
C LEU A 26 -20.44 30.78 8.61
N GLY A 27 -21.51 30.12 9.02
CA GLY A 27 -22.70 29.89 8.22
C GLY A 27 -22.45 28.98 7.01
N ARG A 28 -23.52 28.71 6.25
CA ARG A 28 -23.54 27.70 5.19
C ARG A 28 -24.50 28.06 4.06
N TRP A 29 -24.24 27.54 2.86
CA TRP A 29 -24.98 27.92 1.65
C TRP A 29 -26.41 27.35 1.58
N ASN A 30 -26.69 26.26 2.29
CA ASN A 30 -28.06 25.74 2.46
C ASN A 30 -28.84 26.47 3.59
N GLY A 31 -28.24 27.47 4.24
CA GLY A 31 -28.88 28.37 5.19
C GLY A 31 -29.49 27.65 6.39
N ALA A 32 -30.78 27.90 6.64
CA ALA A 32 -31.54 27.30 7.74
C ALA A 32 -32.09 25.89 7.42
N SER A 33 -31.82 25.35 6.23
CA SER A 33 -32.25 24.00 5.84
C SER A 33 -31.60 22.93 6.72
N ALA A 34 -32.12 21.71 6.74
CA ALA A 34 -31.49 20.63 7.50
C ALA A 34 -30.05 20.35 7.00
N LEU A 35 -29.16 19.92 7.90
CA LEU A 35 -27.86 19.36 7.51
C LEU A 35 -28.07 18.23 6.49
N GLY A 36 -27.16 18.09 5.53
CA GLY A 36 -27.29 17.16 4.42
C GLY A 36 -28.11 17.68 3.24
N THR A 37 -28.65 18.90 3.31
CA THR A 37 -29.40 19.51 2.20
C THR A 37 -28.43 20.11 1.17
N ALA A 38 -28.62 19.76 -0.10
CA ALA A 38 -27.82 20.28 -1.21
C ALA A 38 -27.87 21.82 -1.31
N ALA A 39 -26.82 22.42 -1.89
CA ALA A 39 -26.72 23.86 -2.10
C ALA A 39 -26.31 24.21 -3.54
N VAL A 40 -26.80 25.36 -4.04
CA VAL A 40 -26.34 25.97 -5.28
C VAL A 40 -25.67 27.30 -4.93
N VAL A 41 -24.43 27.48 -5.37
CA VAL A 41 -23.62 28.65 -5.06
C VAL A 41 -23.21 29.34 -6.36
N GLN A 42 -23.61 30.59 -6.53
CA GLN A 42 -23.13 31.40 -7.63
C GLN A 42 -21.78 31.99 -7.28
N TYR A 43 -20.84 31.97 -8.22
CA TYR A 43 -19.53 32.60 -8.04
C TYR A 43 -19.12 33.44 -9.24
N SER A 44 -18.21 34.38 -9.02
CA SER A 44 -17.58 35.18 -10.06
C SER A 44 -16.12 35.49 -9.74
N PHE A 45 -15.41 36.04 -10.72
CA PHE A 45 -14.09 36.63 -10.53
C PHE A 45 -14.22 38.15 -10.52
N ALA A 46 -13.74 38.81 -9.47
CA ALA A 46 -13.94 40.24 -9.33
C ALA A 46 -13.30 41.00 -10.51
N THR A 47 -14.06 41.91 -11.10
CA THR A 47 -13.63 42.78 -12.22
C THR A 47 -13.22 44.17 -11.76
N SER A 48 -13.53 44.51 -10.51
CA SER A 48 -13.15 45.75 -9.84
C SER A 48 -12.91 45.50 -8.37
N ILE A 49 -12.18 46.43 -7.73
CA ILE A 49 -11.89 46.40 -6.30
C ILE A 49 -13.20 46.32 -5.50
N PRO A 50 -13.34 45.37 -4.56
CA PRO A 50 -14.51 45.33 -3.68
C PRO A 50 -14.64 46.60 -2.85
N SER A 51 -15.86 47.10 -2.67
CA SER A 51 -16.12 48.38 -1.99
C SER A 51 -15.69 48.40 -0.52
N TYR A 52 -15.57 47.22 0.10
CA TYR A 52 -15.16 47.03 1.48
C TYR A 52 -13.63 46.82 1.62
N ALA A 53 -12.86 46.80 0.53
CA ALA A 53 -11.40 46.56 0.58
C ALA A 53 -10.64 47.58 1.44
N SER A 54 -11.21 48.78 1.62
CA SER A 54 -10.67 49.81 2.51
C SER A 54 -10.66 49.42 3.99
N GLN A 55 -11.31 48.31 4.37
CA GLN A 55 -11.32 47.80 5.76
C GLN A 55 -10.00 47.14 6.16
N PHE A 56 -9.21 46.65 5.20
CA PHE A 56 -7.96 45.92 5.47
C PHE A 56 -6.76 46.44 4.67
N THR A 57 -6.95 47.24 3.61
CA THR A 57 -5.83 47.93 2.94
C THR A 57 -6.19 49.37 2.55
N ASP A 58 -5.21 50.26 2.50
CA ASP A 58 -5.47 51.66 2.14
C ASP A 58 -5.90 51.80 0.67
N THR A 59 -6.71 52.81 0.37
CA THR A 59 -7.30 53.00 -0.97
C THR A 59 -6.29 53.13 -2.09
N ARG A 60 -5.10 53.70 -1.81
CA ARG A 60 -4.05 53.86 -2.82
C ARG A 60 -3.42 52.50 -3.11
N THR A 61 -3.09 51.74 -2.07
CA THR A 61 -2.54 50.40 -2.19
C THR A 61 -3.51 49.46 -2.89
N ALA A 62 -4.79 49.48 -2.51
CA ALA A 62 -5.83 48.71 -3.18
C ALA A 62 -5.90 49.03 -4.69
N ALA A 63 -5.90 50.33 -5.03
CA ALA A 63 -5.98 50.78 -6.42
C ALA A 63 -4.78 50.35 -7.28
N THR A 64 -3.59 50.25 -6.69
CA THR A 64 -2.36 49.90 -7.43
C THR A 64 -2.04 48.41 -7.46
N THR A 65 -2.62 47.64 -6.54
CA THR A 65 -2.23 46.23 -6.34
C THR A 65 -3.32 45.24 -6.72
N PHE A 66 -4.56 45.70 -6.90
CA PHE A 66 -5.66 44.84 -7.32
C PHE A 66 -5.37 44.14 -8.62
N GLN A 67 -5.67 42.84 -8.65
CA GLN A 67 -5.54 42.00 -9.80
C GLN A 67 -6.80 41.14 -9.94
N THR A 68 -7.41 41.22 -11.12
CA THR A 68 -8.37 40.22 -11.55
C THR A 68 -7.63 38.89 -11.75
N PHE A 69 -8.21 37.78 -11.30
CA PHE A 69 -7.60 36.47 -11.52
C PHE A 69 -7.24 36.25 -13.00
N THR A 70 -6.03 35.75 -13.24
CA THR A 70 -5.59 35.32 -14.57
C THR A 70 -6.37 34.09 -15.02
N ASP A 71 -6.33 33.76 -16.31
CA ASP A 71 -7.07 32.58 -16.81
C ASP A 71 -6.60 31.27 -16.16
N THR A 72 -5.31 31.16 -15.83
CA THR A 72 -4.77 30.04 -15.06
C THR A 72 -5.38 29.97 -13.67
N MET A 73 -5.43 31.09 -12.93
CA MET A 73 -6.01 31.14 -11.58
C MET A 73 -7.52 30.84 -11.62
N LYS A 74 -8.23 31.32 -12.64
CA LYS A 74 -9.64 31.00 -12.85
C LYS A 74 -9.84 29.50 -13.06
N GLN A 75 -9.00 28.86 -13.88
CA GLN A 75 -9.09 27.42 -14.08
C GLN A 75 -8.78 26.65 -12.80
N GLN A 76 -7.74 27.01 -12.06
CA GLN A 76 -7.42 26.40 -10.77
C GLN A 76 -8.57 26.57 -9.75
N THR A 77 -9.28 27.71 -9.80
CA THR A 77 -10.50 27.92 -8.99
C THR A 77 -11.62 26.97 -9.38
N ARG A 78 -11.85 26.77 -10.68
CA ARG A 78 -12.85 25.79 -11.14
C ARG A 78 -12.51 24.39 -10.70
N ASP A 79 -11.24 24.01 -10.80
CA ASP A 79 -10.78 22.67 -10.42
C ASP A 79 -10.97 22.45 -8.90
N ALA A 80 -10.66 23.46 -8.07
CA ALA A 80 -10.90 23.39 -6.63
C ALA A 80 -12.40 23.31 -6.27
N LEU A 81 -13.24 24.13 -6.89
CA LEU A 81 -14.70 24.07 -6.71
C LEU A 81 -15.28 22.73 -7.20
N ALA A 82 -14.72 22.16 -8.27
CA ALA A 82 -15.09 20.85 -8.78
C ALA A 82 -14.72 19.73 -7.80
N ALA A 83 -13.56 19.81 -7.15
CA ALA A 83 -13.15 18.84 -6.12
C ALA A 83 -14.15 18.81 -4.94
N TRP A 84 -14.57 19.96 -4.43
CA TRP A 84 -15.62 20.02 -3.39
C TRP A 84 -16.97 19.45 -3.89
N SER A 85 -17.33 19.73 -5.14
CA SER A 85 -18.58 19.23 -5.76
C SER A 85 -18.53 17.73 -6.09
N ALA A 86 -17.34 17.15 -6.16
CA ALA A 86 -17.14 15.72 -6.40
C ALA A 86 -17.51 14.91 -5.16
N VAL A 87 -17.35 15.48 -3.96
CA VAL A 87 -17.52 14.76 -2.68
C VAL A 87 -18.83 15.10 -1.94
N ALA A 88 -19.43 16.26 -2.23
CA ALA A 88 -20.66 16.73 -1.59
C ALA A 88 -21.66 17.34 -2.59
N ASN A 89 -22.94 17.42 -2.23
CA ASN A 89 -24.02 17.97 -3.08
C ASN A 89 -24.01 19.51 -3.12
N ILE A 90 -22.92 20.06 -3.61
CA ILE A 90 -22.74 21.49 -3.86
C ILE A 90 -22.67 21.67 -5.38
N THR A 91 -23.40 22.65 -5.90
CA THR A 91 -23.35 23.03 -7.32
C THR A 91 -22.84 24.45 -7.44
N PHE A 92 -21.64 24.63 -7.98
CA PHE A 92 -21.10 25.94 -8.27
C PHE A 92 -21.47 26.41 -9.68
N VAL A 93 -22.01 27.62 -9.77
CA VAL A 93 -22.44 28.22 -11.05
C VAL A 93 -21.66 29.52 -11.25
N GLU A 94 -20.78 29.54 -12.24
CA GLU A 94 -20.10 30.79 -12.60
C GLU A 94 -21.11 31.75 -13.24
N VAL A 95 -21.09 33.00 -12.80
CA VAL A 95 -21.89 34.09 -13.36
C VAL A 95 -21.02 35.32 -13.62
N SER A 96 -21.56 36.28 -14.36
CA SER A 96 -20.91 37.59 -14.52
C SER A 96 -20.75 38.29 -13.17
N ASP A 97 -19.62 38.97 -12.99
CA ASP A 97 -19.28 39.62 -11.73
C ASP A 97 -20.26 40.72 -11.34
N THR A 98 -20.73 40.68 -10.10
CA THR A 98 -21.53 41.72 -9.46
C THR A 98 -21.12 41.83 -7.99
N ALA A 99 -21.41 42.97 -7.35
CA ALA A 99 -21.05 43.18 -5.95
C ALA A 99 -21.82 42.30 -4.93
N ASN A 100 -22.80 41.50 -5.38
CA ASN A 100 -23.69 40.71 -4.51
C ASN A 100 -23.82 39.23 -4.94
N VAL A 101 -22.89 38.71 -5.74
CA VAL A 101 -22.81 37.27 -6.06
C VAL A 101 -22.37 36.49 -4.81
N GLY A 102 -22.66 35.17 -4.77
CA GLY A 102 -22.40 34.34 -3.60
C GLY A 102 -20.91 34.26 -3.23
N MET A 103 -20.02 34.01 -4.18
CA MET A 103 -18.58 33.98 -3.92
C MET A 103 -17.82 34.79 -4.97
N ARG A 104 -16.97 35.71 -4.55
CA ARG A 104 -16.07 36.44 -5.46
C ARG A 104 -14.62 36.12 -5.17
N PHE A 105 -13.88 35.78 -6.21
CA PHE A 105 -12.45 35.52 -6.13
C PHE A 105 -11.66 36.72 -6.64
N PHE A 106 -10.68 37.19 -5.86
CA PHE A 106 -9.85 38.33 -6.22
C PHE A 106 -8.50 38.34 -5.51
N SER A 107 -7.55 39.12 -6.06
CA SER A 107 -6.25 39.34 -5.43
C SER A 107 -5.96 40.83 -5.23
N LEU A 108 -5.34 41.13 -4.09
CA LEU A 108 -4.90 42.46 -3.67
C LEU A 108 -3.62 42.29 -2.86
N SER A 109 -2.75 43.30 -2.80
CA SER A 109 -1.69 43.30 -1.80
C SER A 109 -2.17 44.01 -0.54
N GLU A 110 -1.86 43.41 0.60
CA GLU A 110 -1.97 44.04 1.91
C GLU A 110 -0.56 44.18 2.51
N PRO A 111 -0.01 45.40 2.59
CA PRO A 111 1.33 45.62 3.11
C PRO A 111 1.42 45.22 4.58
N GLY A 112 2.29 44.26 4.89
CA GLY A 112 2.45 43.75 6.25
C GLY A 112 1.39 42.73 6.67
N ALA A 113 0.60 42.19 5.73
CA ALA A 113 -0.22 41.02 6.03
C ALA A 113 0.68 39.82 6.32
N ASP A 114 0.42 39.18 7.46
CA ASP A 114 1.09 37.96 7.90
C ASP A 114 0.33 36.68 7.44
N PHE A 115 -0.61 36.82 6.51
CA PHE A 115 -1.44 35.74 5.97
C PHE A 115 -1.44 35.72 4.43
N ALA A 116 -1.55 34.51 3.88
CA ALA A 116 -1.46 34.22 2.45
C ALA A 116 -2.78 34.44 1.71
N GLY A 117 -3.90 34.27 2.40
CA GLY A 117 -5.25 34.44 1.92
C GLY A 117 -6.20 34.57 3.10
N PHE A 118 -7.46 34.89 2.81
CA PHE A 118 -8.56 34.73 3.76
C PHE A 118 -9.89 34.68 3.00
N ALA A 119 -10.90 34.11 3.65
CA ALA A 119 -12.25 34.05 3.12
C ALA A 119 -13.29 34.43 4.16
N TRP A 120 -14.42 34.95 3.69
CA TRP A 120 -15.60 35.13 4.53
C TRP A 120 -16.55 33.95 4.37
N GLY A 121 -17.06 33.45 5.50
CA GLY A 121 -18.07 32.40 5.52
C GLY A 121 -19.39 32.82 4.82
N ALA A 122 -20.27 31.83 4.62
CA ALA A 122 -21.60 32.01 4.06
C ALA A 122 -22.64 32.53 5.07
N GLY A 123 -22.25 32.90 6.29
CA GLY A 123 -23.12 33.42 7.34
C GLY A 123 -23.37 34.92 7.22
N SER A 124 -24.07 35.46 8.22
CA SER A 124 -24.17 36.91 8.45
C SER A 124 -23.75 37.17 9.89
N GLY A 125 -22.67 37.91 10.08
CA GLY A 125 -22.06 38.18 11.38
C GLY A 125 -21.57 39.62 11.48
N SER A 126 -20.98 40.01 12.62
CA SER A 126 -20.54 41.40 12.84
C SER A 126 -19.51 41.90 11.82
N GLN A 127 -18.80 40.99 11.14
CA GLN A 127 -17.80 41.28 10.10
C GLN A 127 -18.21 40.76 8.70
N VAL A 128 -19.37 40.08 8.58
CA VAL A 128 -19.86 39.50 7.32
C VAL A 128 -21.19 40.15 6.96
N GLY A 129 -21.15 41.09 6.02
CA GLY A 129 -22.31 41.75 5.43
C GLY A 129 -22.65 41.17 4.05
N ALA A 130 -23.76 41.62 3.47
CA ALA A 130 -24.21 41.16 2.15
C ALA A 130 -23.18 41.38 1.02
N SER A 131 -22.25 42.32 1.22
CA SER A 131 -21.27 42.72 0.21
C SER A 131 -19.99 41.89 0.19
N ASN A 132 -19.63 41.19 1.27
CA ASN A 132 -18.37 40.43 1.40
C ASN A 132 -18.57 38.93 1.73
N ARG A 133 -19.82 38.50 1.95
CA ARG A 133 -20.17 37.11 2.23
C ARG A 133 -19.65 36.18 1.13
N GLY A 134 -18.92 35.12 1.50
CA GLY A 134 -18.41 34.12 0.55
C GLY A 134 -17.24 34.56 -0.31
N ASP A 135 -16.77 35.81 -0.18
CA ASP A 135 -15.67 36.31 -0.98
C ASP A 135 -14.35 35.68 -0.50
N VAL A 136 -13.49 35.35 -1.46
CA VAL A 136 -12.18 34.73 -1.26
C VAL A 136 -11.12 35.70 -1.76
N TRP A 137 -10.26 36.12 -0.84
CA TRP A 137 -9.14 36.99 -1.12
C TRP A 137 -7.82 36.21 -1.04
N ILE A 138 -6.95 36.42 -2.03
CA ILE A 138 -5.59 35.86 -2.03
C ILE A 138 -4.58 37.00 -2.12
N ASN A 139 -3.58 36.97 -1.24
CA ASN A 139 -2.50 37.94 -1.24
C ASN A 139 -1.71 37.83 -2.54
N ARG A 140 -1.40 38.99 -3.14
CA ARG A 140 -0.69 39.04 -4.41
C ARG A 140 0.70 38.38 -4.36
N ALA A 141 1.35 38.37 -3.20
CA ALA A 141 2.64 37.69 -3.03
C ALA A 141 2.56 36.19 -3.38
N GLU A 142 1.42 35.55 -3.12
CA GLU A 142 1.16 34.13 -3.43
C GLU A 142 0.84 33.93 -4.92
N THR A 143 0.06 34.85 -5.50
CA THR A 143 -0.34 34.77 -6.91
C THR A 143 0.84 35.01 -7.85
N ASP A 144 1.80 35.85 -7.46
CA ASP A 144 2.98 36.20 -8.25
C ASP A 144 4.11 35.16 -8.13
N SER A 145 4.15 34.38 -7.03
CA SER A 145 5.23 33.41 -6.74
C SER A 145 4.94 31.97 -7.22
N GLY A 146 3.77 31.74 -7.82
CA GLY A 146 3.31 30.41 -8.19
C GLY A 146 2.16 30.00 -7.29
N TYR A 147 0.95 30.32 -7.74
CA TYR A 147 -0.31 30.13 -7.04
C TYR A 147 -0.47 28.72 -6.43
N ASN A 148 -0.52 28.64 -5.09
CA ASN A 148 -0.65 27.37 -4.37
C ASN A 148 -2.13 26.91 -4.35
N PRO A 149 -2.45 25.78 -4.99
CA PRO A 149 -3.84 25.33 -5.08
C PRO A 149 -4.42 24.82 -3.73
N LEU A 150 -3.58 24.43 -2.77
CA LEU A 150 -4.05 24.07 -1.41
C LEU A 150 -4.61 25.28 -0.66
N LEU A 151 -4.00 26.45 -0.82
CA LEU A 151 -4.51 27.69 -0.21
C LEU A 151 -5.93 27.97 -0.70
N LEU A 152 -6.19 27.82 -2.00
CA LEU A 152 -7.52 28.02 -2.53
C LEU A 152 -8.53 26.99 -2.01
N MET A 153 -8.12 25.72 -1.89
CA MET A 153 -8.97 24.68 -1.32
C MET A 153 -9.37 25.02 0.12
N HIS A 154 -8.40 25.49 0.91
CA HIS A 154 -8.57 25.95 2.29
C HIS A 154 -9.56 27.12 2.38
N GLU A 155 -9.33 28.18 1.59
CA GLU A 155 -10.20 29.35 1.63
C GLU A 155 -11.63 29.03 1.17
N ILE A 156 -11.79 28.16 0.17
CA ILE A 156 -13.12 27.67 -0.22
C ILE A 156 -13.76 26.89 0.93
N GLY A 157 -13.00 26.08 1.69
CA GLY A 157 -13.48 25.40 2.89
C GLY A 157 -14.14 26.35 3.89
N HIS A 158 -13.51 27.49 4.18
CA HIS A 158 -14.13 28.55 5.01
C HIS A 158 -15.44 29.07 4.45
N THR A 159 -15.52 29.35 3.14
CA THR A 159 -16.79 29.78 2.51
C THR A 159 -17.89 28.72 2.60
N LEU A 160 -17.51 27.44 2.73
CA LEU A 160 -18.41 26.31 2.88
C LEU A 160 -18.82 26.04 4.33
N GLY A 161 -18.22 26.74 5.31
CA GLY A 161 -18.56 26.65 6.73
C GLY A 161 -17.59 25.82 7.56
N LEU A 162 -16.38 25.54 7.03
CA LEU A 162 -15.34 24.85 7.78
C LEU A 162 -14.43 25.85 8.49
N LYS A 163 -14.15 25.64 9.77
CA LYS A 163 -13.18 26.41 10.56
C LYS A 163 -11.85 25.67 10.68
N HIS A 164 -10.86 26.29 11.31
CA HIS A 164 -9.59 25.62 11.54
C HIS A 164 -9.71 24.53 12.62
N PRO A 165 -8.97 23.42 12.50
CA PRO A 165 -8.97 22.33 13.47
C PRO A 165 -8.39 22.71 14.84
N HIS A 166 -7.53 23.73 14.93
CA HIS A 166 -6.94 24.19 16.19
C HIS A 166 -7.79 25.21 16.95
N GLU A 167 -8.90 25.66 16.37
CA GLU A 167 -9.89 26.53 17.04
C GLU A 167 -10.85 25.69 17.86
N SER A 168 -11.36 26.18 19.00
CA SER A 168 -12.26 25.37 19.85
C SER A 168 -13.65 25.17 19.19
N PRO A 169 -14.24 23.96 19.23
CA PRO A 169 -13.66 22.71 19.72
C PRO A 169 -12.56 22.19 18.77
N VAL A 170 -11.44 21.75 19.37
CA VAL A 170 -10.21 21.40 18.65
C VAL A 170 -10.19 19.94 18.21
N LEU A 171 -9.62 19.69 17.05
CA LEU A 171 -9.21 18.35 16.61
C LEU A 171 -7.92 17.96 17.36
N ALA A 172 -7.75 16.68 17.68
CA ALA A 172 -6.55 16.22 18.38
C ALA A 172 -5.31 16.41 17.49
N ASP A 173 -4.18 16.85 18.05
CA ASP A 173 -2.94 17.18 17.30
C ASP A 173 -2.51 16.08 16.31
N ALA A 174 -2.58 14.80 16.70
CA ALA A 174 -2.23 13.67 15.83
C ALA A 174 -3.15 13.50 14.59
N LYS A 175 -4.23 14.27 14.51
CA LYS A 175 -5.24 14.32 13.44
C LYS A 175 -5.35 15.70 12.82
N ASP A 176 -4.62 16.69 13.32
CA ASP A 176 -4.56 18.04 12.75
C ASP A 176 -3.36 18.10 11.80
N SER A 177 -3.57 17.67 10.55
CA SER A 177 -2.55 17.68 9.50
C SER A 177 -3.18 17.92 8.14
N ILE A 178 -2.45 18.57 7.23
CA ILE A 178 -2.84 18.76 5.83
C ILE A 178 -3.19 17.45 5.09
N GLN A 179 -2.69 16.30 5.55
CA GLN A 179 -3.04 15.01 4.97
C GLN A 179 -4.50 14.61 5.28
N THR A 180 -5.03 15.11 6.40
CA THR A 180 -6.37 14.75 6.92
C THR A 180 -7.40 15.85 6.72
N THR A 181 -6.98 17.12 6.69
CA THR A 181 -7.81 18.28 6.37
C THR A 181 -6.98 19.42 5.79
N VAL A 182 -7.41 20.00 4.67
CA VAL A 182 -6.80 21.20 4.10
C VAL A 182 -6.95 22.42 5.01
N MET A 183 -7.83 22.35 6.02
CA MET A 183 -8.01 23.40 7.02
C MET A 183 -6.88 23.45 8.06
N SER A 184 -6.00 22.45 8.10
CA SER A 184 -4.87 22.41 9.02
C SER A 184 -3.80 23.45 8.67
N TYR A 185 -3.12 23.96 9.71
CA TYR A 185 -1.90 24.74 9.56
C TYR A 185 -0.63 23.91 9.76
N ASP A 186 -0.77 22.64 10.15
CA ASP A 186 0.37 21.75 10.28
C ASP A 186 0.84 21.30 8.90
N GLN A 187 1.97 21.87 8.48
CA GLN A 187 2.55 21.72 7.15
C GLN A 187 3.46 20.47 7.05
N GLU A 188 3.11 19.38 7.73
CA GLU A 188 3.78 18.11 7.59
C GLU A 188 3.41 17.46 6.24
N TYR A 189 4.13 17.85 5.18
CA TYR A 189 3.96 17.29 3.84
C TYR A 189 4.67 15.95 3.70
N THR A 190 4.13 15.09 2.84
CA THR A 190 4.86 13.96 2.29
C THR A 190 5.79 14.47 1.19
N TYR A 191 7.07 14.18 1.33
CA TYR A 191 8.07 14.59 0.35
C TYR A 191 8.54 13.42 -0.50
N ASP A 192 8.67 13.67 -1.79
CA ASP A 192 9.59 12.94 -2.65
C ASP A 192 10.86 13.78 -2.80
N ILE A 193 11.96 13.29 -2.24
CA ILE A 193 13.25 13.96 -2.27
C ILE A 193 14.09 13.33 -3.37
N LYS A 194 14.06 13.94 -4.55
CA LYS A 194 14.83 13.47 -5.70
C LYS A 194 16.28 13.87 -5.58
N VAL A 195 17.17 12.90 -5.45
CA VAL A 195 18.61 13.12 -5.44
C VAL A 195 19.17 12.82 -6.83
N THR A 196 19.65 13.85 -7.52
CA THR A 196 20.36 13.68 -8.79
C THR A 196 21.85 13.90 -8.60
N ALA A 197 22.66 13.07 -9.25
CA ALA A 197 24.11 13.14 -9.18
C ALA A 197 24.71 13.08 -10.58
N THR A 198 25.52 14.08 -10.92
CA THR A 198 26.19 14.16 -12.24
C THR A 198 27.70 14.10 -12.07
N ARG A 199 28.36 13.20 -12.79
CA ARG A 199 29.82 13.11 -12.81
C ARG A 199 30.41 14.27 -13.60
N THR A 200 31.29 15.04 -12.98
CA THR A 200 32.07 16.11 -13.61
C THR A 200 33.54 15.70 -13.72
N ALA A 201 34.34 16.50 -14.43
CA ALA A 201 35.78 16.26 -14.57
C ALA A 201 36.53 16.22 -13.22
N THR A 202 36.04 16.93 -12.21
CA THR A 202 36.70 17.10 -10.91
C THR A 202 36.01 16.34 -9.76
N GLY A 203 34.82 15.80 -9.96
CA GLY A 203 34.06 15.14 -8.88
C GLY A 203 32.65 14.73 -9.28
N VAL A 204 31.74 14.74 -8.31
CA VAL A 204 30.31 14.52 -8.52
C VAL A 204 29.57 15.75 -8.01
N ASP A 205 28.72 16.32 -8.85
CA ASP A 205 27.79 17.38 -8.47
C ASP A 205 26.48 16.75 -8.00
N TRP A 206 26.06 17.07 -6.78
CA TRP A 206 24.87 16.52 -6.14
C TRP A 206 23.81 17.59 -6.04
N LYS A 207 22.58 17.25 -6.43
CA LYS A 207 21.41 18.12 -6.31
C LYS A 207 20.27 17.37 -5.65
N SER A 208 19.58 18.04 -4.74
CA SER A 208 18.35 17.56 -4.12
C SER A 208 17.19 18.46 -4.54
N GLU A 209 16.10 17.87 -4.97
CA GLU A 209 14.83 18.53 -5.21
C GLU A 209 13.80 18.01 -4.22
N TYR A 210 13.10 18.91 -3.54
CA TYR A 210 12.03 18.57 -2.59
C TYR A 210 10.69 18.75 -3.29
N VAL A 211 10.01 17.65 -3.58
CA VAL A 211 8.68 17.67 -4.17
C VAL A 211 7.66 17.38 -3.07
N ARG A 212 6.82 18.36 -2.74
CA ARG A 212 5.68 18.19 -1.84
C ARG A 212 4.56 17.48 -2.60
N LEU A 213 4.26 16.24 -2.25
CA LEU A 213 3.36 15.38 -3.01
C LEU A 213 1.90 15.86 -2.98
N GLU A 214 1.49 16.49 -1.89
CA GLU A 214 0.18 17.09 -1.71
C GLU A 214 -0.05 18.31 -2.64
N THR A 215 1.04 18.90 -3.14
CA THR A 215 1.00 20.08 -4.02
C THR A 215 1.45 19.78 -5.45
N SER A 216 1.94 18.56 -5.74
CA SER A 216 2.58 18.21 -7.03
C SER A 216 1.60 17.74 -8.11
N GLY A 217 0.29 17.97 -7.94
CA GLY A 217 -0.77 17.54 -8.86
C GLY A 217 -2.06 18.35 -8.73
N GLN A 218 -3.21 17.69 -8.91
CA GLN A 218 -4.51 18.31 -8.60
C GLN A 218 -4.66 18.46 -7.08
N ALA A 219 -5.21 19.59 -6.65
CA ALA A 219 -5.53 19.83 -5.25
C ALA A 219 -6.39 18.69 -4.70
N HIS A 220 -6.02 18.15 -3.54
CA HIS A 220 -6.77 17.10 -2.88
C HIS A 220 -7.38 17.60 -1.57
N LEU A 221 -8.56 17.08 -1.27
CA LEU A 221 -9.17 17.21 0.04
C LEU A 221 -8.58 16.15 0.97
N GLY A 222 -8.58 16.44 2.26
CA GLY A 222 -8.39 15.45 3.30
C GLY A 222 -9.72 14.77 3.65
N ILE A 223 -9.63 13.59 4.25
CA ILE A 223 -10.81 12.78 4.61
C ILE A 223 -11.77 13.49 5.58
N PHE A 224 -11.28 14.40 6.44
CA PHE A 224 -12.14 15.18 7.33
C PHE A 224 -12.82 16.36 6.63
N ASP A 225 -12.22 16.92 5.59
CA ASP A 225 -12.87 17.92 4.75
C ASP A 225 -14.10 17.31 4.06
N VAL A 226 -13.92 16.09 3.53
CA VAL A 226 -15.01 15.32 2.93
C VAL A 226 -16.11 15.06 3.96
N ALA A 227 -15.77 14.54 5.14
CA ALA A 227 -16.76 14.28 6.19
C ALA A 227 -17.55 15.55 6.57
N ALA A 228 -16.86 16.68 6.76
CA ALA A 228 -17.49 17.95 7.11
C ALA A 228 -18.40 18.48 6.00
N ALA A 229 -17.92 18.49 4.74
CA ALA A 229 -18.73 18.94 3.60
C ALA A 229 -19.96 18.06 3.39
N GLN A 230 -19.83 16.74 3.50
CA GLN A 230 -20.96 15.81 3.41
C GLN A 230 -21.95 15.99 4.57
N ALA A 231 -21.48 16.24 5.79
CA ALA A 231 -22.35 16.53 6.92
C ALA A 231 -23.16 17.82 6.68
N ILE A 232 -22.56 18.85 6.10
CA ILE A 232 -23.26 20.12 5.83
C ILE A 232 -24.22 19.97 4.64
N TYR A 233 -23.75 19.45 3.50
CA TYR A 233 -24.42 19.54 2.20
C TYR A 233 -24.95 18.21 1.65
N GLY A 234 -24.63 17.09 2.29
CA GLY A 234 -24.99 15.74 1.86
C GLY A 234 -23.94 15.14 0.93
N ALA A 235 -23.75 13.82 1.02
CA ALA A 235 -22.78 13.11 0.19
C ALA A 235 -23.20 13.07 -1.28
N LYS A 236 -22.22 13.24 -2.16
CA LYS A 236 -22.42 13.17 -3.61
C LYS A 236 -22.52 11.71 -4.04
N VAL A 237 -23.69 11.28 -4.49
CA VAL A 237 -23.85 9.92 -5.00
C VAL A 237 -23.27 9.84 -6.42
N ASP A 238 -22.45 8.82 -6.64
CA ASP A 238 -22.06 8.33 -7.96
C ASP A 238 -22.60 6.89 -8.10
N THR A 239 -22.78 6.41 -9.33
CA THR A 239 -23.17 5.02 -9.60
C THR A 239 -22.29 4.40 -10.69
N VAL A 240 -21.25 5.12 -11.12
CA VAL A 240 -20.31 4.68 -12.12
C VAL A 240 -19.33 3.71 -11.48
N ALA A 241 -19.22 2.50 -12.03
CA ALA A 241 -18.19 1.57 -11.64
C ALA A 241 -16.80 2.09 -12.05
N ASN A 242 -15.88 2.16 -11.09
CA ASN A 242 -14.53 2.67 -11.28
C ASN A 242 -13.46 1.59 -11.07
N THR A 243 -12.31 1.80 -11.70
CA THR A 243 -11.10 1.02 -11.41
C THR A 243 -9.97 1.98 -11.08
N TYR A 244 -9.49 1.90 -9.84
CA TYR A 244 -8.42 2.72 -9.31
C TYR A 244 -7.09 1.99 -9.44
N ARG A 245 -6.17 2.60 -10.18
CA ARG A 245 -4.81 2.11 -10.37
C ARG A 245 -3.82 3.22 -10.07
N PHE A 246 -2.80 2.92 -9.28
CA PHE A 246 -1.90 3.93 -8.72
C PHE A 246 -0.54 3.96 -9.40
N SER A 247 0.12 5.12 -9.32
CA SER A 247 1.49 5.29 -9.82
C SER A 247 2.47 4.37 -9.07
N THR A 248 3.51 3.91 -9.76
CA THR A 248 4.66 3.26 -9.11
C THR A 248 5.70 4.28 -8.61
N ASP A 249 5.60 5.53 -9.09
CA ASP A 249 6.35 6.68 -8.59
C ASP A 249 5.69 7.24 -7.32
N PRO A 250 6.44 7.99 -6.48
CA PRO A 250 5.90 8.60 -5.27
C PRO A 250 4.61 9.40 -5.50
N PHE A 251 3.60 9.15 -4.67
CA PHE A 251 2.30 9.82 -4.72
C PHE A 251 1.68 9.98 -3.34
N VAL A 252 0.66 10.84 -3.25
CA VAL A 252 -0.35 10.89 -2.19
C VAL A 252 -1.71 11.08 -2.87
N GLN A 253 -2.71 10.29 -2.50
CA GLN A 253 -4.04 10.36 -3.11
C GLN A 253 -5.16 10.02 -2.12
N MET A 254 -6.33 10.63 -2.31
CA MET A 254 -7.57 10.28 -1.62
C MET A 254 -8.58 9.76 -2.64
N ILE A 255 -9.27 8.66 -2.33
CA ILE A 255 -10.42 8.18 -3.10
C ILE A 255 -11.70 8.63 -2.41
N TYR A 256 -12.56 9.27 -3.20
CA TYR A 256 -13.99 9.33 -2.92
C TYR A 256 -14.74 8.63 -4.05
N ASP A 257 -15.58 7.67 -3.69
CA ASP A 257 -16.55 7.07 -4.61
C ASP A 257 -17.93 7.07 -3.94
N GLY A 258 -18.91 7.73 -4.57
CA GLY A 258 -20.25 7.84 -4.02
C GLY A 258 -21.14 6.62 -4.24
N GLY A 259 -20.63 5.60 -4.93
CA GLY A 259 -21.31 4.35 -5.24
C GLY A 259 -20.99 3.83 -6.63
N GLY A 260 -21.17 2.53 -6.83
CA GLY A 260 -20.68 1.86 -8.01
C GLY A 260 -20.40 0.41 -7.67
N SER A 261 -19.63 -0.25 -8.52
CA SER A 261 -18.95 -1.48 -8.14
C SER A 261 -17.49 -1.28 -8.51
N ASP A 262 -16.69 -1.04 -7.48
CA ASP A 262 -15.41 -0.37 -7.62
C ASP A 262 -14.27 -1.31 -7.31
N ILE A 263 -13.19 -1.16 -8.08
CA ILE A 263 -12.02 -2.03 -8.02
C ILE A 263 -10.80 -1.19 -7.67
N ILE A 264 -10.05 -1.61 -6.66
CA ILE A 264 -8.64 -1.21 -6.49
C ILE A 264 -7.75 -2.26 -7.16
N ASP A 265 -6.97 -1.85 -8.16
CA ASP A 265 -6.07 -2.72 -8.92
C ASP A 265 -4.60 -2.34 -8.66
N LEU A 266 -3.97 -3.14 -7.80
CA LEU A 266 -2.56 -3.03 -7.38
C LEU A 266 -1.62 -3.92 -8.21
N SER A 267 -2.11 -4.58 -9.26
CA SER A 267 -1.29 -5.55 -10.03
C SER A 267 -0.06 -4.95 -10.73
N ASN A 268 0.04 -3.61 -10.84
CA ASN A 268 1.25 -2.94 -11.34
C ASN A 268 2.29 -2.63 -10.27
N GLN A 269 1.99 -2.80 -8.99
CA GLN A 269 2.90 -2.40 -7.92
C GLN A 269 4.13 -3.30 -7.90
N ALA A 270 5.30 -2.69 -7.70
CA ALA A 270 6.61 -3.36 -7.70
C ALA A 270 7.01 -3.90 -6.31
N TYR A 271 6.17 -3.69 -5.31
CA TYR A 271 6.35 -4.12 -3.93
C TYR A 271 4.98 -4.39 -3.31
N GLY A 272 4.95 -5.17 -2.23
CA GLY A 272 3.74 -5.45 -1.47
C GLY A 272 3.13 -4.18 -0.87
N SER A 273 1.83 -4.22 -0.68
CA SER A 273 0.99 -3.11 -0.22
C SER A 273 0.28 -3.48 1.07
N ILE A 274 -0.03 -2.46 1.88
CA ILE A 274 -0.90 -2.60 3.05
C ILE A 274 -2.15 -1.76 2.74
N LEU A 275 -3.24 -2.42 2.38
CA LEU A 275 -4.50 -1.83 1.95
C LEU A 275 -5.59 -2.08 2.99
N ASP A 276 -6.29 -1.01 3.36
CA ASP A 276 -7.45 -1.04 4.24
C ASP A 276 -8.62 -0.37 3.51
N LEU A 277 -9.64 -1.14 3.14
CA LEU A 277 -10.81 -0.64 2.41
C LEU A 277 -11.81 0.12 3.28
N THR A 278 -11.59 0.20 4.60
CA THR A 278 -12.54 0.83 5.50
C THR A 278 -12.62 2.35 5.27
N PRO A 279 -13.82 2.96 5.26
CA PRO A 279 -13.93 4.40 5.05
C PRO A 279 -13.25 5.18 6.17
N GLY A 280 -12.43 6.17 5.80
CA GLY A 280 -11.59 6.93 6.72
C GLY A 280 -10.23 6.30 7.00
N SER A 281 -9.88 5.19 6.34
CA SER A 281 -8.56 4.56 6.47
C SER A 281 -7.48 5.29 5.67
N PHE A 282 -6.24 5.05 6.07
CA PHE A 282 -5.07 5.24 5.24
C PHE A 282 -4.56 3.89 4.72
N SER A 283 -3.69 3.90 3.73
CA SER A 283 -3.10 2.70 3.14
C SER A 283 -1.71 3.02 2.60
N SER A 284 -0.86 2.00 2.55
CA SER A 284 0.51 2.09 2.07
C SER A 284 0.67 1.24 0.82
N ILE A 285 0.55 1.86 -0.34
CA ILE A 285 0.57 1.19 -1.64
C ILE A 285 2.00 1.15 -2.20
N GLY A 286 2.44 -0.04 -2.66
CA GLY A 286 3.80 -0.23 -3.17
C GLY A 286 4.86 0.07 -2.10
N LYS A 287 4.62 -0.40 -0.87
CA LYS A 287 5.40 -0.06 0.32
C LYS A 287 6.80 -0.65 0.23
N ARG A 288 7.80 0.18 0.52
CA ARG A 288 9.22 -0.19 0.47
C ARG A 288 9.79 -0.34 1.88
N THR A 289 10.62 -1.35 2.07
CA THR A 289 11.61 -1.32 3.16
C THR A 289 12.66 -0.24 2.86
N VAL A 290 13.36 0.24 3.90
CA VAL A 290 14.49 1.17 3.73
C VAL A 290 15.50 0.63 2.71
N SER A 291 15.84 -0.66 2.76
CA SER A 291 16.79 -1.25 1.81
C SER A 291 16.29 -1.16 0.36
N GLN A 292 15.01 -1.48 0.11
CA GLN A 292 14.42 -1.40 -1.23
C GLN A 292 14.36 0.04 -1.75
N ALA A 293 14.08 1.01 -0.87
CA ALA A 293 14.11 2.42 -1.23
C ALA A 293 15.53 2.87 -1.58
N ILE A 294 16.54 2.48 -0.79
CA ILE A 294 17.95 2.78 -1.10
C ILE A 294 18.36 2.19 -2.45
N ASP A 295 18.01 0.94 -2.72
CA ASP A 295 18.36 0.28 -3.99
C ASP A 295 17.71 0.99 -5.19
N ARG A 296 16.47 1.47 -5.04
CA ARG A 296 15.79 2.31 -6.04
C ARG A 296 16.57 3.61 -6.27
N GLU A 297 16.85 4.37 -5.22
CA GLU A 297 17.56 5.67 -5.35
C GLU A 297 18.94 5.52 -5.96
N ILE A 298 19.68 4.45 -5.64
CA ILE A 298 20.97 4.16 -6.26
C ILE A 298 20.79 3.80 -7.74
N GLY A 299 19.73 3.04 -8.07
CA GLY A 299 19.39 2.65 -9.43
C GLY A 299 19.09 3.83 -10.35
N GLU A 300 18.56 4.93 -9.81
CA GLU A 300 18.31 6.17 -10.57
C GLU A 300 19.58 6.98 -10.86
N LEU A 301 20.67 6.74 -10.12
CA LEU A 301 21.95 7.43 -10.37
C LEU A 301 22.59 6.95 -11.68
N SER A 302 23.30 7.85 -12.37
CA SER A 302 24.05 7.46 -13.56
C SER A 302 25.12 6.38 -13.25
N THR A 303 25.36 5.47 -14.18
CA THR A 303 26.35 4.38 -14.03
C THR A 303 27.75 4.89 -13.68
N SER A 304 28.12 6.09 -14.14
CA SER A 304 29.42 6.72 -13.84
C SER A 304 29.54 7.15 -12.38
N VAL A 305 28.45 7.61 -11.75
CA VAL A 305 28.39 7.91 -10.31
C VAL A 305 28.40 6.62 -9.50
N GLN A 306 27.58 5.63 -9.89
CA GLN A 306 27.55 4.32 -9.23
C GLN A 306 28.94 3.67 -9.20
N THR A 307 29.66 3.69 -10.32
CA THR A 307 31.01 3.13 -10.43
C THR A 307 32.03 3.91 -9.59
N PHE A 308 31.91 5.24 -9.53
CA PHE A 308 32.88 6.08 -8.82
C PHE A 308 32.87 5.87 -7.30
N TYR A 309 31.68 5.79 -6.70
CA TYR A 309 31.54 5.59 -5.26
C TYR A 309 31.49 4.11 -4.85
N GLY A 310 31.02 3.25 -5.74
CA GLY A 310 30.72 1.85 -5.45
C GLY A 310 29.48 1.68 -4.58
N GLN A 311 28.85 0.50 -4.68
CA GLN A 311 27.57 0.20 -4.01
C GLN A 311 27.62 0.43 -2.50
N ALA A 312 28.66 -0.06 -1.81
CA ALA A 312 28.75 0.00 -0.36
C ALA A 312 28.78 1.45 0.18
N SER A 313 29.49 2.35 -0.51
CA SER A 313 29.58 3.76 -0.12
C SER A 313 28.24 4.46 -0.31
N LEU A 314 27.54 4.17 -1.41
CA LEU A 314 26.22 4.75 -1.69
C LEU A 314 25.16 4.26 -0.72
N VAL A 315 25.13 2.95 -0.42
CA VAL A 315 24.22 2.38 0.58
C VAL A 315 24.47 3.03 1.94
N SER A 316 25.73 3.17 2.36
CA SER A 316 26.07 3.86 3.61
C SER A 316 25.60 5.33 3.63
N TRP A 317 25.76 6.04 2.50
CA TRP A 317 25.35 7.43 2.38
C TRP A 317 23.83 7.62 2.51
N TYR A 318 23.04 6.78 1.84
CA TYR A 318 21.57 6.82 1.93
C TYR A 318 21.06 6.29 3.27
N THR A 319 21.70 5.28 3.86
CA THR A 319 21.32 4.77 5.19
C THR A 319 21.42 5.86 6.25
N ALA A 320 22.43 6.73 6.17
CA ALA A 320 22.59 7.88 7.06
C ALA A 320 21.57 9.01 6.81
N ARG A 321 20.66 8.85 5.83
CA ARG A 321 19.65 9.82 5.37
C ARG A 321 18.29 9.14 5.13
N GLN A 322 18.06 7.99 5.75
CA GLN A 322 16.89 7.16 5.49
C GLN A 322 15.56 7.86 5.81
N GLU A 323 15.58 8.86 6.69
CA GLU A 323 14.43 9.71 7.06
C GLU A 323 13.89 10.54 5.88
N TYR A 324 14.66 10.66 4.80
CA TYR A 324 14.28 11.40 3.59
C TYR A 324 13.79 10.50 2.46
N LEU A 325 13.77 9.17 2.67
CA LEU A 325 13.34 8.22 1.65
C LEU A 325 11.82 8.13 1.61
N TYR A 326 11.26 8.21 0.41
CA TYR A 326 9.86 7.87 0.21
C TYR A 326 9.67 6.36 0.33
N LEU A 327 8.94 5.93 1.37
CA LEU A 327 8.67 4.52 1.63
C LEU A 327 7.28 4.08 1.15
N GLY A 328 6.44 5.01 0.67
CA GLY A 328 5.05 4.72 0.33
C GLY A 328 4.15 4.53 1.54
N GLU A 329 4.43 5.22 2.65
CA GLU A 329 3.60 5.15 3.86
C GLU A 329 2.41 6.11 3.77
N ASN A 330 1.22 5.61 4.08
CA ASN A 330 -0.04 6.37 4.11
C ASN A 330 -0.29 7.20 2.84
N ASN A 331 0.17 6.72 1.68
CA ASN A 331 0.06 7.41 0.40
C ASN A 331 -1.32 7.30 -0.26
N LEU A 332 -2.20 6.45 0.27
CA LEU A 332 -3.59 6.36 -0.13
C LEU A 332 -4.49 6.59 1.08
N SER A 333 -5.57 7.34 0.91
CA SER A 333 -6.66 7.43 1.89
C SER A 333 -8.01 7.15 1.22
N ILE A 334 -8.92 6.56 1.97
CA ILE A 334 -10.29 6.33 1.54
C ILE A 334 -11.20 7.28 2.31
N ALA A 335 -11.89 8.16 1.60
CA ALA A 335 -12.79 9.13 2.21
C ALA A 335 -14.00 8.46 2.88
N TYR A 336 -14.60 9.16 3.84
CA TYR A 336 -15.89 8.73 4.37
C TYR A 336 -16.98 8.76 3.30
N GLY A 337 -17.90 7.80 3.38
CA GLY A 337 -18.96 7.61 2.39
C GLY A 337 -18.53 6.84 1.15
N THR A 338 -17.26 6.42 1.05
CA THR A 338 -16.76 5.54 -0.01
C THR A 338 -16.97 4.08 0.34
N LEU A 339 -17.37 3.26 -0.63
CA LEU A 339 -17.32 1.80 -0.52
C LEU A 339 -16.57 1.26 -1.74
N ILE A 340 -15.68 0.31 -1.51
CA ILE A 340 -14.94 -0.41 -2.57
C ILE A 340 -15.26 -1.88 -2.40
N GLU A 341 -15.78 -2.52 -3.45
CA GLU A 341 -16.24 -3.91 -3.39
C GLU A 341 -15.14 -4.89 -3.80
N SER A 342 -14.14 -4.47 -4.58
CA SER A 342 -13.19 -5.40 -5.19
C SER A 342 -11.74 -4.95 -5.11
N VAL A 343 -10.85 -5.92 -4.95
CA VAL A 343 -9.40 -5.71 -4.95
C VAL A 343 -8.71 -6.76 -5.78
N THR A 344 -7.78 -6.30 -6.62
CA THR A 344 -6.70 -7.12 -7.18
C THR A 344 -5.40 -6.64 -6.55
N GLY A 345 -4.76 -7.49 -5.74
CA GLY A 345 -3.46 -7.20 -5.15
C GLY A 345 -2.32 -7.29 -6.17
N SER A 346 -1.11 -7.19 -5.66
CA SER A 346 0.14 -7.12 -6.40
C SER A 346 0.71 -8.53 -6.69
N ALA A 347 1.97 -8.60 -7.12
CA ALA A 347 2.69 -9.86 -7.27
C ALA A 347 3.60 -10.17 -6.08
N TYR A 348 3.41 -9.46 -4.96
CA TYR A 348 4.23 -9.50 -3.76
C TYR A 348 3.33 -9.60 -2.52
N ASP A 349 3.90 -10.02 -1.40
CA ASP A 349 3.21 -10.17 -0.12
C ASP A 349 2.40 -8.92 0.27
N ASP A 350 1.09 -8.97 0.10
CA ASP A 350 0.14 -7.91 0.39
C ASP A 350 -0.58 -8.16 1.72
N VAL A 351 -1.02 -7.09 2.37
CA VAL A 351 -1.93 -7.13 3.52
C VAL A 351 -3.18 -6.36 3.14
N ILE A 352 -4.31 -7.04 2.97
CA ILE A 352 -5.56 -6.45 2.49
C ILE A 352 -6.66 -6.66 3.52
N THR A 353 -7.27 -5.58 3.99
CA THR A 353 -8.44 -5.58 4.86
C THR A 353 -9.65 -5.04 4.10
N GLY A 354 -10.71 -5.84 4.01
CA GLY A 354 -12.00 -5.46 3.45
C GLY A 354 -12.78 -4.51 4.35
N ASN A 355 -13.98 -4.15 3.92
CA ASN A 355 -14.86 -3.20 4.59
C ASN A 355 -16.19 -3.86 4.99
N SER A 356 -17.30 -3.13 4.89
CA SER A 356 -18.64 -3.64 5.23
C SER A 356 -19.45 -4.12 4.03
N ALA A 357 -18.91 -4.00 2.81
CA ALA A 357 -19.51 -4.52 1.60
C ALA A 357 -19.20 -6.01 1.44
N ASP A 358 -19.91 -6.68 0.53
CA ASP A 358 -19.56 -8.04 0.13
C ASP A 358 -18.31 -7.98 -0.76
N ASN A 359 -17.13 -8.12 -0.17
CA ASN A 359 -15.86 -7.90 -0.86
C ASN A 359 -15.43 -9.10 -1.71
N PHE A 360 -14.92 -8.82 -2.90
CA PHE A 360 -14.21 -9.77 -3.75
C PHE A 360 -12.71 -9.43 -3.75
N ILE A 361 -11.91 -10.24 -3.08
CA ILE A 361 -10.48 -9.97 -2.86
C ILE A 361 -9.64 -11.04 -3.54
N GLN A 362 -8.83 -10.63 -4.51
CA GLN A 362 -7.73 -11.41 -5.04
C GLN A 362 -6.41 -10.88 -4.47
N GLY A 363 -5.69 -11.70 -3.69
CA GLY A 363 -4.38 -11.32 -3.14
C GLY A 363 -3.32 -11.10 -4.22
N GLY A 364 -3.30 -11.97 -5.23
CA GLY A 364 -2.37 -11.87 -6.35
C GLY A 364 -1.37 -12.99 -6.32
N LEU A 365 -0.08 -12.70 -6.57
CA LEU A 365 1.00 -13.63 -6.24
C LEU A 365 1.67 -13.17 -4.96
N GLY A 366 2.29 -14.07 -4.21
CA GLY A 366 2.98 -13.73 -2.97
C GLY A 366 2.38 -14.47 -1.79
N ASN A 367 2.81 -14.14 -0.58
CA ASN A 367 2.21 -14.69 0.62
C ASN A 367 1.35 -13.61 1.27
N ASP A 368 0.08 -13.59 0.93
CA ASP A 368 -0.80 -12.47 1.29
C ASP A 368 -1.48 -12.71 2.64
N THR A 369 -1.79 -11.62 3.34
CA THR A 369 -2.66 -11.64 4.51
C THR A 369 -3.96 -10.92 4.17
N LEU A 370 -5.04 -11.69 4.06
CA LEU A 370 -6.33 -11.22 3.59
C LEU A 370 -7.36 -11.30 4.73
N ASN A 371 -8.09 -10.21 4.93
CA ASN A 371 -9.24 -10.14 5.82
C ASN A 371 -10.44 -9.62 5.04
N GLY A 372 -11.52 -10.40 4.95
CA GLY A 372 -12.74 -9.99 4.26
C GLY A 372 -13.46 -8.83 4.95
N GLY A 373 -13.29 -8.67 6.26
CA GLY A 373 -13.99 -7.65 7.04
C GLY A 373 -15.36 -8.16 7.51
N THR A 374 -16.40 -7.38 7.24
CA THR A 374 -17.78 -7.78 7.50
C THR A 374 -18.55 -7.77 6.21
N GLY A 375 -19.47 -8.72 6.02
CA GLY A 375 -20.17 -8.86 4.76
C GLY A 375 -20.28 -10.33 4.41
N THR A 376 -20.55 -10.62 3.15
CA THR A 376 -20.37 -11.96 2.56
C THR A 376 -19.20 -11.90 1.59
N ASP A 377 -18.02 -12.20 2.09
CA ASP A 377 -16.77 -11.95 1.39
C ASP A 377 -16.29 -13.18 0.61
N THR A 378 -15.65 -12.93 -0.53
CA THR A 378 -15.10 -13.94 -1.43
C THR A 378 -13.61 -13.71 -1.63
N ALA A 379 -12.79 -14.66 -1.22
CA ALA A 379 -11.38 -14.71 -1.61
C ALA A 379 -11.23 -15.44 -2.95
N TYR A 380 -10.54 -14.84 -3.89
CA TYR A 380 -10.32 -15.40 -5.23
C TYR A 380 -8.87 -15.86 -5.44
N PHE A 381 -8.75 -17.07 -5.96
CA PHE A 381 -7.50 -17.74 -6.28
C PHE A 381 -7.42 -18.06 -7.77
N SER A 382 -6.31 -17.73 -8.42
CA SER A 382 -6.20 -17.74 -9.89
C SER A 382 -6.10 -19.15 -10.50
N GLY A 383 -5.65 -20.13 -9.72
CA GLY A 383 -5.51 -21.53 -10.11
C GLY A 383 -6.77 -22.37 -9.93
N ALA A 384 -6.75 -23.59 -10.46
CA ALA A 384 -7.80 -24.59 -10.20
C ALA A 384 -7.76 -25.07 -8.74
N TYR A 385 -8.91 -25.44 -8.16
CA TYR A 385 -9.02 -25.88 -6.76
C TYR A 385 -8.06 -27.02 -6.39
N SER A 386 -7.80 -27.94 -7.33
CA SER A 386 -6.86 -29.06 -7.14
C SER A 386 -5.40 -28.64 -6.91
N ASN A 387 -5.06 -27.39 -7.23
CA ASN A 387 -3.71 -26.85 -7.08
C ASN A 387 -3.45 -26.28 -5.68
N TYR A 388 -4.44 -26.27 -4.78
CA TYR A 388 -4.32 -25.64 -3.46
C TYR A 388 -4.40 -26.64 -2.30
N LYS A 389 -3.60 -26.36 -1.25
CA LYS A 389 -3.71 -26.95 0.09
C LYS A 389 -4.37 -25.97 1.04
N PHE A 390 -5.06 -26.54 2.03
CA PHE A 390 -5.72 -25.78 3.09
C PHE A 390 -5.18 -26.25 4.43
N ALA A 391 -4.91 -25.32 5.34
CA ALA A 391 -4.73 -25.56 6.75
C ALA A 391 -5.63 -24.63 7.54
N VAL A 392 -6.33 -25.16 8.54
CA VAL A 392 -7.25 -24.35 9.37
C VAL A 392 -6.77 -24.38 10.81
N SER A 393 -6.59 -23.19 11.40
CA SER A 393 -6.18 -23.04 12.79
C SER A 393 -6.85 -21.80 13.39
N ASN A 394 -7.59 -21.96 14.49
CA ASN A 394 -8.23 -20.86 15.23
C ASN A 394 -9.07 -19.90 14.37
N GLY A 395 -9.79 -20.40 13.37
CA GLY A 395 -10.63 -19.58 12.48
C GLY A 395 -9.86 -18.88 11.35
N THR A 396 -8.55 -19.06 11.27
CA THR A 396 -7.72 -18.64 10.15
C THR A 396 -7.54 -19.80 9.17
N ILE A 397 -7.68 -19.53 7.87
CA ILE A 397 -7.41 -20.48 6.79
C ILE A 397 -6.10 -20.08 6.13
N THR A 398 -5.11 -20.97 6.13
CA THR A 398 -3.95 -20.85 5.24
C THR A 398 -4.24 -21.59 3.96
N VAL A 399 -4.19 -20.89 2.84
CA VAL A 399 -4.31 -21.45 1.50
C VAL A 399 -2.92 -21.44 0.87
N SER A 400 -2.49 -22.50 0.23
CA SER A 400 -1.21 -22.47 -0.49
C SER A 400 -1.29 -23.17 -1.82
N GLY A 401 -0.72 -22.58 -2.86
CA GLY A 401 -0.80 -23.13 -4.20
C GLY A 401 -0.11 -22.23 -5.23
N THR A 402 -0.75 -22.04 -6.38
CA THR A 402 -0.17 -21.29 -7.50
C THR A 402 0.03 -19.81 -7.22
N ASP A 403 -0.72 -19.26 -6.27
CA ASP A 403 -0.66 -17.84 -5.91
C ASP A 403 0.33 -17.56 -4.77
N GLY A 404 0.90 -18.60 -4.17
CA GLY A 404 1.76 -18.51 -2.98
C GLY A 404 1.05 -19.06 -1.75
N ARG A 405 1.40 -18.58 -0.55
CA ARG A 405 0.87 -19.04 0.75
C ARG A 405 0.13 -17.89 1.45
N ASP A 406 -1.19 -17.89 1.29
CA ASP A 406 -2.06 -16.84 1.77
C ASP A 406 -2.69 -17.19 3.12
N THR A 407 -2.94 -16.17 3.93
CA THR A 407 -3.58 -16.27 5.25
C THR A 407 -4.89 -15.50 5.24
N LEU A 408 -5.99 -16.21 5.47
CA LEU A 408 -7.34 -15.70 5.29
C LEU A 408 -8.12 -15.67 6.60
N THR A 409 -8.83 -14.57 6.82
CA THR A 409 -9.79 -14.38 7.92
C THR A 409 -11.02 -13.64 7.40
N GLY A 410 -12.18 -13.83 8.04
CA GLY A 410 -13.40 -13.09 7.69
C GLY A 410 -13.92 -13.34 6.26
N PHE A 411 -13.69 -14.51 5.68
CA PHE A 411 -14.24 -14.88 4.37
C PHE A 411 -15.32 -15.96 4.52
N GLU A 412 -16.41 -15.82 3.79
CA GLU A 412 -17.48 -16.82 3.67
C GLU A 412 -17.20 -17.78 2.52
N LYS A 413 -16.59 -17.30 1.43
CA LYS A 413 -16.40 -18.06 0.18
C LYS A 413 -14.96 -18.02 -0.29
N LEU A 414 -14.48 -19.15 -0.82
CA LEU A 414 -13.26 -19.23 -1.61
C LEU A 414 -13.62 -19.62 -3.05
N GLN A 415 -13.22 -18.79 -4.01
CA GLN A 415 -13.44 -19.02 -5.44
C GLN A 415 -12.12 -19.29 -6.15
N PHE A 416 -12.13 -20.22 -7.10
CA PHE A 416 -10.95 -20.69 -7.83
C PHE A 416 -11.08 -20.43 -9.33
N GLY A 417 -9.96 -20.36 -10.05
CA GLY A 417 -9.90 -20.06 -11.49
C GLY A 417 -10.56 -21.11 -12.39
N ASP A 418 -10.87 -22.29 -11.88
CA ASP A 418 -11.71 -23.30 -12.55
C ASP A 418 -13.23 -23.08 -12.36
N GLY A 419 -13.61 -21.98 -11.69
CA GLY A 419 -14.99 -21.61 -11.40
C GLY A 419 -15.58 -22.32 -10.17
N ARG A 420 -14.82 -23.16 -9.47
CA ARG A 420 -15.29 -23.78 -8.23
C ARG A 420 -15.39 -22.74 -7.12
N ILE A 421 -16.48 -22.79 -6.37
CA ILE A 421 -16.69 -22.01 -5.15
C ILE A 421 -16.88 -22.99 -4.00
N VAL A 422 -16.20 -22.76 -2.87
CA VAL A 422 -16.36 -23.52 -1.63
C VAL A 422 -16.70 -22.57 -0.49
N GLU A 423 -17.56 -22.99 0.41
CA GLU A 423 -17.82 -22.27 1.65
C GLU A 423 -16.58 -22.40 2.54
N ALA A 424 -16.03 -21.28 3.01
CA ALA A 424 -14.84 -21.25 3.87
C ALA A 424 -15.03 -22.09 5.14
N SER A 425 -16.25 -22.10 5.69
CA SER A 425 -16.63 -22.92 6.86
C SER A 425 -16.56 -24.44 6.61
N SER A 426 -16.58 -24.87 5.34
CA SER A 426 -16.47 -26.28 4.95
C SER A 426 -15.03 -26.73 4.68
N VAL A 427 -14.08 -25.79 4.65
CA VAL A 427 -12.67 -26.08 4.42
C VAL A 427 -12.09 -26.80 5.63
N THR A 428 -11.43 -27.92 5.39
CA THR A 428 -10.69 -28.70 6.40
C THR A 428 -9.24 -28.80 6.00
N THR A 429 -8.34 -28.95 6.98
CA THR A 429 -6.92 -29.19 6.69
C THR A 429 -6.74 -30.41 5.80
N THR A 430 -6.21 -30.23 4.58
CA THR A 430 -6.17 -31.29 3.54
C THR A 430 -4.89 -32.13 3.57
N ILE A 431 -3.81 -31.63 4.19
CA ILE A 431 -2.52 -32.32 4.25
C ILE A 431 -1.93 -32.20 5.67
N THR A 432 -1.72 -33.33 6.34
CA THR A 432 -0.86 -33.42 7.53
C THR A 432 0.50 -33.95 7.10
N SER A 433 1.50 -33.06 7.07
CA SER A 433 2.90 -33.42 6.88
C SER A 433 3.60 -33.50 8.24
N SER A 434 4.65 -34.32 8.32
CA SER A 434 5.57 -34.40 9.45
C SER A 434 6.93 -33.80 9.07
N PRO A 435 7.61 -33.14 10.02
CA PRO A 435 8.85 -32.45 9.74
C PRO A 435 9.97 -33.40 9.33
N VAL A 436 10.67 -33.06 8.25
CA VAL A 436 11.95 -33.63 7.85
C VAL A 436 13.06 -32.68 8.30
N TYR A 437 13.98 -33.19 9.09
CA TYR A 437 15.06 -32.47 9.73
C TYR A 437 16.32 -32.47 8.85
N ARG A 438 16.97 -31.30 8.70
CA ARG A 438 18.22 -31.14 7.96
C ARG A 438 19.42 -31.08 8.88
N PHE A 439 20.51 -31.74 8.48
CA PHE A 439 21.80 -31.66 9.14
C PHE A 439 22.90 -31.42 8.11
N TYR A 440 23.81 -30.49 8.41
CA TYR A 440 25.04 -30.27 7.65
C TYR A 440 26.20 -31.05 8.28
N ASN A 441 26.84 -31.93 7.52
CA ASN A 441 28.04 -32.65 7.94
C ASN A 441 29.28 -31.77 7.67
N THR A 442 29.91 -31.25 8.72
CA THR A 442 31.06 -30.37 8.61
C THR A 442 32.33 -31.09 8.17
N ALA A 443 32.38 -32.43 8.26
CA ALA A 443 33.53 -33.22 7.82
C ALA A 443 33.49 -33.52 6.32
N THR A 444 32.30 -33.73 5.75
CA THR A 444 32.14 -34.10 4.32
C THR A 444 31.58 -32.98 3.45
N GLY A 445 31.03 -31.91 4.04
CA GLY A 445 30.37 -30.82 3.33
C GLY A 445 29.02 -31.22 2.71
N THR A 446 28.35 -32.24 3.26
CA THR A 446 27.10 -32.80 2.71
C THR A 446 25.96 -32.75 3.71
N HIS A 447 24.75 -33.05 3.25
CA HIS A 447 23.54 -32.96 4.07
C HIS A 447 22.89 -34.32 4.33
N LEU A 448 22.28 -34.45 5.50
CA LEU A 448 21.42 -35.57 5.89
C LEU A 448 20.00 -35.06 6.15
N TYR A 449 19.00 -35.82 5.71
CA TYR A 449 17.59 -35.50 5.87
C TYR A 449 16.89 -36.67 6.56
N THR A 450 16.18 -36.40 7.66
CA THR A 450 15.46 -37.44 8.40
C THR A 450 14.12 -36.97 8.92
N MET A 451 13.08 -37.77 8.76
CA MET A 451 11.78 -37.56 9.42
C MET A 451 11.76 -38.15 10.84
N SER A 452 12.72 -39.00 11.19
CA SER A 452 12.74 -39.68 12.48
C SER A 452 13.24 -38.73 13.57
N THR A 453 12.37 -38.41 14.52
CA THR A 453 12.73 -37.64 15.72
C THR A 453 13.80 -38.36 16.54
N ALA A 454 13.76 -39.69 16.61
CA ALA A 454 14.76 -40.49 17.30
C ALA A 454 16.14 -40.44 16.61
N GLU A 455 16.18 -40.48 15.27
CA GLU A 455 17.43 -40.33 14.51
C GLU A 455 17.99 -38.91 14.67
N ARG A 456 17.13 -37.88 14.55
CA ARG A 456 17.48 -36.48 14.82
C ARG A 456 18.15 -36.34 16.20
N ASP A 457 17.51 -36.84 17.24
CA ASP A 457 18.01 -36.70 18.61
C ASP A 457 19.31 -37.48 18.81
N SER A 458 19.43 -38.69 18.25
CA SER A 458 20.66 -39.47 18.33
C SER A 458 21.83 -38.84 17.56
N ILE A 459 21.58 -38.21 16.40
CA ILE A 459 22.63 -37.48 15.65
C ILE A 459 23.13 -36.29 16.49
N ARG A 460 22.21 -35.48 17.03
CA ARG A 460 22.53 -34.31 17.85
C ARG A 460 23.33 -34.67 19.11
N GLU A 461 23.03 -35.82 19.71
CA GLU A 461 23.70 -36.27 20.93
C GLU A 461 25.07 -36.91 20.64
N LYS A 462 25.19 -37.71 19.57
CA LYS A 462 26.31 -38.64 19.42
C LYS A 462 27.28 -38.32 18.28
N LEU A 463 26.90 -37.47 17.32
CA LEU A 463 27.69 -37.23 16.11
C LEU A 463 28.08 -35.75 15.98
N PRO A 464 29.19 -35.31 16.59
CA PRO A 464 29.57 -33.89 16.64
C PRO A 464 29.93 -33.28 15.28
N GLN A 465 30.17 -34.11 14.25
CA GLN A 465 30.39 -33.66 12.88
C GLN A 465 29.12 -33.18 12.16
N TYR A 466 27.94 -33.37 12.75
CA TYR A 466 26.67 -32.90 12.18
C TYR A 466 26.17 -31.66 12.92
N SER A 467 26.04 -30.56 12.18
CA SER A 467 25.34 -29.35 12.62
C SER A 467 23.86 -29.48 12.29
N TYR A 468 22.99 -29.30 13.29
CA TYR A 468 21.54 -29.30 13.09
C TYR A 468 21.09 -27.96 12.48
N GLU A 469 20.39 -28.01 11.35
CA GLU A 469 19.95 -26.82 10.61
C GLU A 469 18.44 -26.55 10.73
N GLY A 470 17.70 -27.42 11.43
CA GLY A 470 16.26 -27.25 11.65
C GLY A 470 15.38 -28.16 10.78
N ILE A 471 14.16 -27.71 10.51
CA ILE A 471 13.20 -28.38 9.63
C ILE A 471 13.50 -27.93 8.20
N ALA A 472 13.70 -28.88 7.30
CA ALA A 472 13.97 -28.66 5.88
C ALA A 472 12.68 -28.43 5.08
N PHE A 473 11.69 -29.27 5.37
CA PHE A 473 10.37 -29.36 4.74
C PHE A 473 9.53 -30.36 5.54
N GLY A 474 8.22 -30.38 5.34
CA GLY A 474 7.31 -31.44 5.74
C GLY A 474 7.19 -32.52 4.66
N ALA A 475 7.04 -33.78 5.08
CA ALA A 475 6.75 -34.90 4.19
C ALA A 475 5.72 -35.83 4.83
N PHE A 476 5.12 -36.75 4.05
CA PHE A 476 3.95 -37.50 4.48
C PHE A 476 4.31 -38.76 5.30
N GLU A 477 3.48 -39.11 6.30
CA GLU A 477 3.64 -40.33 7.10
C GLU A 477 2.83 -41.53 6.57
N VAL A 478 1.72 -41.27 5.87
CA VAL A 478 0.81 -42.31 5.34
C VAL A 478 0.46 -42.05 3.88
N ALA A 479 0.24 -43.13 3.12
CA ALA A 479 -0.08 -43.06 1.70
C ALA A 479 -1.52 -42.55 1.47
N GLY A 480 -1.68 -41.23 1.35
CA GLY A 480 -2.94 -40.57 1.04
C GLY A 480 -3.04 -40.16 -0.44
N GLY A 481 -3.49 -41.08 -1.30
CA GLY A 481 -3.95 -40.80 -2.67
C GLY A 481 -2.91 -40.43 -3.73
N HIS A 482 -1.82 -39.73 -3.37
CA HIS A 482 -0.82 -39.20 -4.32
C HIS A 482 0.68 -39.20 -3.88
N PRO A 483 1.13 -39.85 -2.78
CA PRO A 483 2.56 -39.86 -2.46
C PRO A 483 3.35 -41.04 -3.04
N ALA A 484 4.60 -40.79 -3.45
CA ALA A 484 5.63 -41.79 -3.72
C ALA A 484 6.53 -42.01 -2.50
N TYR A 485 7.10 -43.21 -2.41
CA TYR A 485 8.14 -43.52 -1.43
C TYR A 485 9.45 -42.83 -1.80
N VAL A 486 10.06 -42.14 -0.83
CA VAL A 486 11.43 -41.65 -0.95
C VAL A 486 12.37 -42.68 -0.35
N TYR A 487 13.20 -43.25 -1.21
CA TYR A 487 14.19 -44.28 -0.90
C TYR A 487 15.50 -43.62 -0.47
N ARG A 488 16.04 -44.05 0.67
CA ARG A 488 17.33 -43.56 1.21
C ARG A 488 18.42 -44.61 1.04
N PHE A 489 19.60 -44.14 0.64
CA PHE A 489 20.79 -44.94 0.50
C PHE A 489 21.97 -44.28 1.20
N TYR A 490 22.81 -45.09 1.83
CA TYR A 490 24.10 -44.68 2.36
C TYR A 490 25.21 -45.04 1.38
N ASN A 491 25.99 -44.05 0.94
CA ASN A 491 27.16 -44.26 0.10
C ASN A 491 28.38 -44.54 0.99
N ASN A 492 28.79 -45.81 1.05
CA ASN A 492 29.93 -46.28 1.85
C ASN A 492 31.27 -45.72 1.37
N ASN A 493 31.37 -45.25 0.12
CA ASN A 493 32.60 -44.70 -0.42
C ASN A 493 32.82 -43.24 0.01
N THR A 494 31.74 -42.48 0.16
CA THR A 494 31.80 -41.03 0.45
C THR A 494 31.30 -40.66 1.84
N GLY A 495 30.58 -41.56 2.52
CA GLY A 495 29.94 -41.28 3.81
C GLY A 495 28.72 -40.36 3.70
N THR A 496 28.04 -40.36 2.56
CA THR A 496 26.95 -39.43 2.22
C THR A 496 25.64 -40.18 1.95
N HIS A 497 24.52 -39.46 1.94
CA HIS A 497 23.21 -40.06 1.67
C HIS A 497 22.69 -39.64 0.30
N PHE A 498 21.97 -40.56 -0.34
CA PHE A 498 21.25 -40.35 -1.59
C PHE A 498 19.77 -40.64 -1.40
N TYR A 499 18.91 -39.81 -2.00
CA TYR A 499 17.45 -39.87 -1.86
C TYR A 499 16.82 -39.86 -3.25
N THR A 500 15.87 -40.77 -3.49
CA THR A 500 15.11 -40.79 -4.76
C THR A 500 13.67 -41.24 -4.54
N ALA A 501 12.75 -40.61 -5.26
CA ALA A 501 11.36 -41.09 -5.37
C ALA A 501 11.14 -42.01 -6.58
N ASP A 502 12.13 -42.13 -7.47
CA ASP A 502 12.05 -42.98 -8.66
C ASP A 502 12.44 -44.43 -8.31
N ALA A 503 11.47 -45.34 -8.44
CA ALA A 503 11.66 -46.77 -8.21
C ALA A 503 12.70 -47.39 -9.17
N THR A 504 12.82 -46.87 -10.39
CA THR A 504 13.81 -47.32 -11.39
C THR A 504 15.21 -46.88 -10.98
N GLU A 505 15.36 -45.64 -10.51
CA GLU A 505 16.64 -45.11 -10.00
C GLU A 505 17.06 -45.88 -8.73
N ARG A 506 16.14 -46.16 -7.81
CA ARG A 506 16.36 -47.04 -6.66
C ARG A 506 16.91 -48.41 -7.09
N ASP A 507 16.28 -49.05 -8.08
CA ASP A 507 16.69 -50.38 -8.55
C ASP A 507 18.06 -50.37 -9.25
N ALA A 508 18.43 -49.25 -9.88
CA ALA A 508 19.74 -49.04 -10.45
C ALA A 508 20.81 -48.83 -9.37
N VAL A 509 20.56 -47.94 -8.40
CA VAL A 509 21.51 -47.63 -7.31
C VAL A 509 21.77 -48.84 -6.43
N THR A 510 20.77 -49.69 -6.20
CA THR A 510 20.92 -50.94 -5.44
C THR A 510 21.93 -51.90 -6.07
N LYS A 511 22.18 -51.81 -7.39
CA LYS A 511 23.15 -52.66 -8.12
C LYS A 511 24.56 -52.07 -8.11
N LEU A 512 24.74 -50.82 -7.67
CA LEU A 512 26.05 -50.16 -7.65
C LEU A 512 26.86 -50.60 -6.44
N ALA A 513 28.13 -50.95 -6.67
CA ALA A 513 29.06 -51.23 -5.60
C ALA A 513 29.31 -49.96 -4.76
N GLY A 514 29.24 -50.09 -3.43
CA GLY A 514 29.48 -48.98 -2.50
C GLY A 514 28.23 -48.27 -1.99
N PHE A 515 27.03 -48.61 -2.46
CA PHE A 515 25.79 -48.10 -1.87
C PHE A 515 25.08 -49.17 -1.01
N SER A 516 24.59 -48.76 0.16
CA SER A 516 23.76 -49.55 1.05
C SER A 516 22.34 -48.98 1.02
N TYR A 517 21.35 -49.79 0.68
CA TYR A 517 19.95 -49.38 0.74
C TYR A 517 19.47 -49.37 2.20
N GLU A 518 18.94 -48.25 2.67
CA GLU A 518 18.49 -48.06 4.06
C GLU A 518 16.96 -48.12 4.22
N GLY A 519 16.22 -48.24 3.11
CA GLY A 519 14.76 -48.34 3.12
C GLY A 519 14.05 -47.07 2.66
N VAL A 520 12.79 -46.93 3.06
CA VAL A 520 11.97 -45.75 2.81
C VAL A 520 12.20 -44.76 3.95
N ALA A 521 12.64 -43.54 3.63
CA ALA A 521 12.84 -42.49 4.63
C ALA A 521 11.54 -41.77 4.98
N TYR A 522 10.73 -41.48 3.96
CA TYR A 522 9.44 -40.79 4.08
C TYR A 522 8.67 -40.90 2.76
N LEU A 523 7.44 -40.37 2.73
CA LEU A 523 6.63 -40.26 1.53
C LEU A 523 6.62 -38.80 1.03
N ALA A 524 6.61 -38.59 -0.28
CA ALA A 524 6.61 -37.27 -0.92
C ALA A 524 5.66 -37.24 -2.13
N GLY A 525 5.21 -36.07 -2.55
CA GLY A 525 4.36 -35.92 -3.73
C GLY A 525 5.10 -36.18 -5.05
N THR A 526 4.39 -36.70 -6.05
CA THR A 526 4.92 -36.91 -7.41
C THR A 526 4.66 -35.76 -8.37
N SER A 527 3.91 -34.75 -7.94
CA SER A 527 3.55 -33.57 -8.72
C SER A 527 3.25 -32.41 -7.76
N SER A 528 3.10 -31.20 -8.30
CA SER A 528 2.65 -30.01 -7.54
C SER A 528 1.17 -30.06 -7.12
N GLN A 529 0.46 -31.16 -7.39
CA GLN A 529 -0.94 -31.34 -6.99
C GLN A 529 -1.11 -31.18 -5.48
N GLY A 530 -2.16 -30.47 -5.06
CA GLY A 530 -2.36 -30.14 -3.65
C GLY A 530 -1.39 -29.10 -3.09
N GLY A 531 -0.85 -28.21 -3.92
CA GLY A 531 0.00 -27.09 -3.47
C GLY A 531 1.34 -27.53 -2.87
N LEU A 532 1.91 -28.62 -3.39
CA LEU A 532 3.22 -29.12 -2.95
C LEU A 532 4.36 -28.42 -3.68
N ASP A 533 5.41 -28.16 -2.92
CA ASP A 533 6.58 -27.40 -3.33
C ASP A 533 7.63 -28.33 -3.94
N PRO A 534 8.28 -27.96 -5.05
CA PRO A 534 9.33 -28.76 -5.65
C PRO A 534 10.55 -28.89 -4.72
N LEU A 535 11.03 -30.12 -4.50
CA LEU A 535 12.34 -30.37 -3.90
C LEU A 535 13.38 -30.50 -5.01
N TYR A 536 14.25 -29.50 -5.11
CA TYR A 536 15.29 -29.38 -6.11
C TYR A 536 16.49 -30.26 -5.79
N ARG A 537 17.01 -31.00 -6.78
CA ARG A 537 18.17 -31.88 -6.66
C ARG A 537 19.36 -31.35 -7.43
N PHE A 538 20.53 -31.43 -6.81
CA PHE A 538 21.81 -31.07 -7.41
C PHE A 538 22.84 -32.17 -7.19
N TYR A 539 23.63 -32.48 -8.21
CA TYR A 539 24.81 -33.32 -8.11
C TYR A 539 26.07 -32.47 -7.90
N ASN A 540 26.87 -32.78 -6.87
CA ASN A 540 28.14 -32.13 -6.61
C ASN A 540 29.30 -32.98 -7.16
N SER A 541 29.89 -32.54 -8.27
CA SER A 541 30.99 -33.24 -8.95
C SER A 541 32.29 -33.28 -8.15
N ASN A 542 32.47 -32.39 -7.18
CA ASN A 542 33.68 -32.36 -6.35
C ASN A 542 33.63 -33.42 -5.25
N THR A 543 32.44 -33.74 -4.74
CA THR A 543 32.26 -34.69 -3.62
C THR A 543 31.58 -35.99 -4.01
N GLY A 544 30.99 -36.07 -5.21
CA GLY A 544 30.19 -37.21 -5.66
C GLY A 544 28.88 -37.38 -4.87
N SER A 545 28.37 -36.30 -4.27
CA SER A 545 27.19 -36.30 -3.41
C SER A 545 26.04 -35.49 -4.02
N HIS A 546 24.85 -35.58 -3.42
CA HIS A 546 23.69 -34.80 -3.84
C HIS A 546 23.25 -33.82 -2.76
N PHE A 547 22.71 -32.69 -3.20
CA PHE A 547 22.12 -31.65 -2.37
C PHE A 547 20.65 -31.46 -2.74
N TYR A 548 19.81 -31.23 -1.72
CA TYR A 548 18.37 -31.09 -1.87
C TYR A 548 17.86 -29.83 -1.16
N THR A 549 16.98 -29.07 -1.81
CA THR A 549 16.35 -27.91 -1.17
C THR A 549 14.97 -27.65 -1.73
N ALA A 550 14.02 -27.26 -0.87
CA ALA A 550 12.73 -26.72 -1.28
C ALA A 550 12.75 -25.18 -1.37
N SER A 551 13.84 -24.54 -0.90
CA SER A 551 14.00 -23.09 -0.96
C SER A 551 14.42 -22.65 -2.35
N GLU A 552 13.58 -21.84 -2.99
CA GLU A 552 13.88 -21.23 -4.28
C GLU A 552 15.12 -20.32 -4.23
N SER A 553 15.32 -19.58 -3.13
CA SER A 553 16.52 -18.77 -2.93
C SER A 553 17.79 -19.60 -2.77
N GLU A 554 17.70 -20.75 -2.10
CA GLU A 554 18.83 -21.67 -1.95
C GLU A 554 19.14 -22.34 -3.29
N ARG A 555 18.12 -22.77 -4.05
CA ARG A 555 18.25 -23.25 -5.44
C ARG A 555 18.99 -22.25 -6.31
N ALA A 556 18.57 -20.98 -6.29
CA ALA A 556 19.17 -19.91 -7.09
C ALA A 556 20.63 -19.64 -6.70
N THR A 557 20.95 -19.75 -5.41
CA THR A 557 22.33 -19.62 -4.89
C THR A 557 23.21 -20.79 -5.32
N VAL A 558 22.76 -22.03 -5.09
CA VAL A 558 23.54 -23.25 -5.37
C VAL A 558 23.79 -23.42 -6.86
N THR A 559 22.86 -22.99 -7.72
CA THR A 559 23.04 -22.98 -9.19
C THR A 559 24.25 -22.16 -9.64
N LYS A 560 24.69 -21.17 -8.85
CA LYS A 560 25.85 -20.32 -9.17
C LYS A 560 27.17 -20.89 -8.63
N LEU A 561 27.14 -21.95 -7.82
CA LEU A 561 28.33 -22.52 -7.20
C LEU A 561 29.06 -23.47 -8.15
N VAL A 562 30.38 -23.34 -8.22
CA VAL A 562 31.24 -24.22 -9.04
C VAL A 562 31.19 -25.66 -8.50
N GLY A 563 30.96 -26.61 -9.40
CA GLY A 563 30.93 -28.05 -9.09
C GLY A 563 29.54 -28.59 -8.73
N PHE A 564 28.50 -27.76 -8.70
CA PHE A 564 27.12 -28.21 -8.59
C PHE A 564 26.44 -28.24 -9.96
N VAL A 565 25.77 -29.33 -10.28
CA VAL A 565 24.98 -29.54 -11.49
C VAL A 565 23.52 -29.68 -11.07
N TYR A 566 22.65 -28.80 -11.57
CA TYR A 566 21.21 -28.89 -11.33
C TYR A 566 20.61 -30.05 -12.11
N GLU A 567 19.95 -30.98 -11.41
CA GLU A 567 19.36 -32.19 -11.99
C GLU A 567 17.83 -32.11 -12.13
N GLY A 568 17.22 -31.00 -11.70
CA GLY A 568 15.77 -30.78 -11.77
C GLY A 568 15.06 -31.01 -10.44
N ILE A 569 13.76 -31.31 -10.53
CA ILE A 569 12.89 -31.61 -9.39
C ILE A 569 13.00 -33.10 -9.08
N ALA A 570 13.37 -33.46 -7.85
CA ALA A 570 13.40 -34.86 -7.41
C ALA A 570 12.00 -35.40 -7.10
N TYR A 571 11.23 -34.62 -6.34
CA TYR A 571 9.86 -34.90 -5.90
C TYR A 571 9.29 -33.63 -5.24
N TYR A 572 8.05 -33.67 -4.75
CA TYR A 572 7.35 -32.53 -4.18
C TYR A 572 7.09 -32.73 -2.68
N VAL A 573 7.26 -31.67 -1.87
CA VAL A 573 7.21 -31.70 -0.40
C VAL A 573 6.30 -30.57 0.12
N ASP A 574 6.05 -30.51 1.43
CA ASP A 574 5.34 -29.40 2.07
C ASP A 574 6.37 -28.42 2.65
N ALA A 575 6.73 -27.37 1.92
CA ALA A 575 7.83 -26.47 2.31
C ALA A 575 7.38 -25.26 3.15
#